data_AF-A0A327HL07-F1
#
_entry.id   AF-A0A327HL07-F1
#
_cell.length_a   1.000
_cell.length_b   1.000
_cell.length_c   1.000
_cell.angle_alpha   90.00
_cell.angle_beta   90.00
_cell.angle_gamma   90.00
#
_symmetry.space_group_name_H-M   'P 1'
#
loop_
_entity.id
_entity.type
_entity.pdbx_description
1 polymer ?
#
loop_
_entity_poly.entity_id
_entity_poly.type
_entity_poly.pdbx_seq_one_letter_code
_entity_poly.pdbx_strand_id
1 'polypeptide(L)'
;MDDDLLEQYRIEAAAAMEKESMKRIAETVDVEKEAKLKSSSLHDVEDLVGALLARLGPVRAALDGHGGGISVESQERDDNGLSYVLDLTGACLSCGAAPGTLEGIKKDLEEDDEIASVKFSSKLLDTFDELGREFILAHGNVEFV
;
A
#
# COMPACT_ATOMS: atom_id res chain seq x y z
N MET A 1 -32.32 -1.38 11.58
CA MET A 1 -32.89 -2.30 10.59
C MET A 1 -32.37 -1.95 9.20
N ASP A 2 -32.29 -0.66 8.81
CA ASP A 2 -31.64 -0.25 7.54
C ASP A 2 -30.11 -0.25 7.58
N ASP A 3 -29.48 0.06 8.72
CA ASP A 3 -28.01 0.05 8.85
C ASP A 3 -27.37 -1.34 8.63
N ASP A 4 -28.08 -2.40 9.04
CA ASP A 4 -27.58 -3.78 8.95
C ASP A 4 -27.51 -4.27 7.49
N LEU A 5 -28.49 -3.87 6.67
CA LEU A 5 -28.52 -4.17 5.23
C LEU A 5 -27.48 -3.36 4.47
N LEU A 6 -27.28 -2.09 4.85
CA LEU A 6 -26.28 -1.22 4.23
C LEU A 6 -24.87 -1.75 4.52
N GLU A 7 -24.63 -2.21 5.75
CA GLU A 7 -23.35 -2.79 6.14
C GLU A 7 -23.10 -4.13 5.45
N GLN A 8 -24.11 -5.00 5.37
CA GLN A 8 -24.00 -6.25 4.62
C GLN A 8 -23.65 -6.01 3.15
N TYR A 9 -24.27 -5.01 2.52
CA TYR A 9 -23.96 -4.63 1.14
C TYR A 9 -22.53 -4.12 0.98
N ARG A 10 -22.01 -3.34 1.93
CA ARG A 10 -20.61 -2.87 1.93
C ARG A 10 -19.63 -4.03 2.01
N ILE A 11 -19.89 -4.99 2.90
CA ILE A 11 -19.05 -6.19 3.06
C ILE A 11 -19.04 -7.01 1.77
N GLU A 12 -20.21 -7.26 1.17
CA GLU A 12 -20.32 -8.01 -0.08
C GLU A 12 -19.60 -7.31 -1.23
N ALA A 13 -19.77 -5.99 -1.36
CA ALA A 13 -19.09 -5.19 -2.37
C ALA A 13 -17.56 -5.22 -2.18
N ALA A 14 -17.07 -5.06 -0.95
CA ALA A 14 -15.64 -5.12 -0.64
C ALA A 14 -15.05 -6.50 -0.98
N ALA A 15 -15.74 -7.59 -0.61
CA ALA A 15 -15.31 -8.94 -0.92
C ALA A 15 -15.28 -9.23 -2.44
N ALA A 16 -16.26 -8.71 -3.19
CA ALA A 16 -16.28 -8.84 -4.65
C ALA A 16 -15.13 -8.06 -5.31
N MET A 17 -14.85 -6.84 -4.85
CA MET A 17 -13.73 -6.03 -5.33
C MET A 17 -12.39 -6.69 -5.02
N GLU A 18 -12.20 -7.17 -3.79
CA GLU A 18 -10.99 -7.85 -3.37
C GLU A 18 -10.71 -9.08 -4.24
N LYS A 19 -11.73 -9.91 -4.49
CA LYS A 19 -11.62 -11.10 -5.35
C LYS A 19 -11.17 -10.76 -6.77
N GLU A 20 -11.75 -9.72 -7.38
CA GLU A 20 -11.37 -9.28 -8.73
C GLU A 20 -9.95 -8.69 -8.75
N SER A 21 -9.57 -7.91 -7.74
CA SER A 21 -8.21 -7.36 -7.62
C SER A 21 -7.16 -8.45 -7.48
N MET A 22 -7.38 -9.45 -6.61
CA MET A 22 -6.46 -10.59 -6.47
C MET A 22 -6.32 -11.38 -7.78
N LYS A 23 -7.42 -11.56 -8.51
CA LYS A 23 -7.39 -12.23 -9.81
C LYS A 23 -6.50 -11.47 -10.80
N ARG A 24 -6.63 -10.15 -10.89
CA ARG A 24 -5.79 -9.33 -11.79
C ARG A 24 -4.32 -9.40 -11.44
N ILE A 25 -3.99 -9.35 -10.15
CA ILE A 25 -2.61 -9.49 -9.68
C ILE A 25 -2.04 -10.84 -10.14
N ALA A 26 -2.76 -11.94 -9.92
CA ALA A 26 -2.34 -13.27 -10.34
C ALA A 26 -2.19 -13.43 -11.87
N GLU A 27 -2.83 -12.58 -12.68
CA GLU A 27 -2.66 -12.55 -14.14
C GLU A 27 -1.40 -11.78 -14.58
N THR A 28 -0.89 -10.88 -13.74
CA THR A 28 0.27 -10.02 -14.06
C THR A 28 1.56 -10.41 -13.35
N VAL A 29 1.48 -11.18 -12.27
CA VAL A 29 2.64 -11.59 -11.46
C VAL A 29 2.89 -13.09 -11.54
N ASP A 30 4.13 -13.48 -11.30
CA ASP A 30 4.49 -14.88 -11.09
C ASP A 30 4.03 -15.32 -9.69
N VAL A 31 3.01 -16.17 -9.65
CA VAL A 31 2.37 -16.64 -8.41
C VAL A 31 3.34 -17.37 -7.49
N GLU A 32 4.30 -18.12 -8.05
CA GLU A 32 5.30 -18.85 -7.25
C GLU A 32 6.31 -17.89 -6.63
N LYS A 33 6.79 -16.92 -7.42
CA LYS A 33 7.68 -15.85 -6.92
C LYS A 33 6.99 -15.02 -5.84
N GLU A 34 5.73 -14.67 -6.05
CA GLU A 34 4.97 -13.83 -5.12
C GLU A 34 4.68 -14.55 -3.81
N ALA A 35 4.27 -15.83 -3.85
CA ALA A 35 4.09 -16.64 -2.65
C ALA A 35 5.41 -16.74 -1.85
N LYS A 36 6.55 -16.90 -2.54
CA LYS A 36 7.86 -16.94 -1.90
C LYS A 36 8.19 -15.62 -1.21
N LEU A 37 8.01 -14.49 -1.89
CA LEU A 37 8.25 -13.14 -1.36
C LEU A 37 7.34 -12.78 -0.17
N LYS A 38 6.07 -13.21 -0.24
CA LYS A 38 5.12 -13.02 0.86
C LYS A 38 5.51 -13.84 2.10
N SER A 39 6.06 -15.04 1.90
CA SER A 39 6.50 -15.92 2.99
C SER A 39 7.91 -15.64 3.52
N SER A 40 8.71 -14.83 2.82
CA SER A 40 10.06 -14.51 3.25
C SER A 40 10.06 -13.42 4.33
N SER A 41 10.96 -13.56 5.30
CA SER A 41 11.22 -12.52 6.30
C SER A 41 11.78 -11.27 5.62
N LEU A 42 11.26 -10.12 5.99
CA LEU A 42 11.68 -8.79 5.54
C LEU A 42 13.05 -8.40 6.10
N HIS A 43 13.54 -9.08 7.12
CA HIS A 43 14.83 -8.78 7.72
C HIS A 43 16.03 -9.07 6.80
N ASP A 44 15.94 -10.07 5.93
CA ASP A 44 17.06 -10.58 5.12
C ASP A 44 16.67 -10.81 3.65
N VAL A 45 15.60 -10.17 3.17
CA VAL A 45 15.14 -10.33 1.79
C VAL A 45 15.97 -9.50 0.81
N GLU A 46 16.41 -10.13 -0.29
CA GLU A 46 17.17 -9.43 -1.34
C GLU A 46 16.32 -8.44 -2.13
N ASP A 47 15.05 -8.79 -2.39
CA ASP A 47 14.07 -7.97 -3.12
C ASP A 47 13.05 -7.38 -2.14
N LEU A 48 13.49 -6.41 -1.34
CA LEU A 48 12.64 -5.77 -0.32
C LEU A 48 11.40 -5.11 -0.93
N VAL A 49 11.55 -4.38 -2.04
CA VAL A 49 10.42 -3.72 -2.70
C VAL A 49 9.42 -4.77 -3.20
N GLY A 50 9.88 -5.84 -3.84
CA GLY A 50 9.01 -6.95 -4.24
C GLY A 50 8.31 -7.63 -3.05
N ALA A 51 9.02 -7.80 -1.93
CA ALA A 51 8.48 -8.40 -0.72
C ALA A 51 7.39 -7.53 -0.05
N LEU A 52 7.57 -6.21 -0.02
CA LEU A 52 6.56 -5.26 0.46
C LEU A 52 5.36 -5.25 -0.48
N LEU A 53 5.58 -5.22 -1.80
CA LEU A 53 4.51 -5.27 -2.80
C LEU A 53 3.68 -6.56 -2.73
N ALA A 54 4.31 -7.70 -2.42
CA ALA A 54 3.63 -9.00 -2.26
C ALA A 54 2.73 -9.07 -1.00
N ARG A 55 2.88 -8.13 -0.06
CA ARG A 55 2.03 -8.00 1.14
C ARG A 55 0.81 -7.11 0.90
N LEU A 56 0.85 -6.26 -0.12
CA LEU A 56 -0.25 -5.39 -0.47
C LEU A 56 -1.45 -6.20 -1.03
N GLY A 57 -2.64 -5.83 -0.59
CA GLY A 57 -3.90 -6.42 -1.01
C GLY A 57 -4.47 -5.74 -2.27
N PRO A 58 -5.75 -5.31 -2.27
CA PRO A 58 -6.38 -4.67 -3.43
C PRO A 58 -5.64 -3.44 -3.95
N VAL A 59 -4.89 -2.75 -3.09
CA VAL A 59 -4.12 -1.55 -3.46
C VAL A 59 -3.02 -1.89 -4.47
N ARG A 60 -2.45 -3.11 -4.41
CA ARG A 60 -1.47 -3.60 -5.38
C ARG A 60 -1.99 -3.53 -6.81
N ALA A 61 -3.22 -3.98 -7.04
CA ALA A 61 -3.84 -3.95 -8.36
C ALA A 61 -4.01 -2.51 -8.89
N ALA A 62 -4.26 -1.55 -7.99
CA ALA A 62 -4.35 -0.13 -8.36
C ALA A 62 -2.98 0.49 -8.68
N LEU A 63 -1.92 0.06 -8.00
CA LEU A 63 -0.54 0.45 -8.31
C LEU A 63 -0.10 -0.10 -9.67
N ASP A 64 -0.28 -1.42 -9.87
CA ASP A 64 0.11 -2.09 -11.12
C ASP A 64 -0.72 -1.60 -12.32
N GLY A 65 -2.03 -1.41 -12.15
CA GLY A 65 -2.93 -0.97 -13.21
C GLY A 65 -2.66 0.44 -13.74
N HIS A 66 -2.04 1.31 -12.93
CA HIS A 66 -1.61 2.64 -13.37
C HIS A 66 -0.13 2.68 -13.77
N GLY A 67 0.64 1.62 -13.57
CA GLY A 67 2.09 1.62 -13.82
C GLY A 67 2.86 2.45 -12.79
N GLY A 68 2.42 2.41 -11.53
CA GLY A 68 3.16 2.95 -10.40
C GLY A 68 3.67 1.87 -9.45
N GLY A 69 4.25 2.31 -8.35
CA GLY A 69 4.82 1.41 -7.34
C GLY A 69 5.24 2.16 -6.09
N ILE A 70 6.04 1.50 -5.26
CA ILE A 70 6.62 2.06 -4.05
C ILE A 70 8.15 2.02 -4.12
N SER A 71 8.80 2.90 -3.38
CA SER A 71 10.25 2.85 -3.11
C SER A 71 10.50 3.06 -1.62
N VAL A 72 11.53 2.41 -1.09
CA VAL A 72 11.94 2.57 0.31
C VAL A 72 12.99 3.68 0.37
N GLU A 73 12.67 4.82 1.01
CA GLU A 73 13.63 5.90 1.25
C GLU A 73 14.51 5.61 2.46
N SER A 74 13.91 5.09 3.53
CA SER A 74 14.64 4.65 4.70
C SER A 74 13.99 3.44 5.34
N GLN A 75 14.82 2.67 6.03
CA GLN A 75 14.38 1.58 6.88
C GLN A 75 15.08 1.73 8.23
N GLU A 76 14.33 1.51 9.31
CA GLU A 76 14.85 1.45 10.67
C GLU A 76 14.44 0.11 11.27
N ARG A 77 15.35 -0.50 12.03
CA ARG A 77 15.08 -1.73 12.77
C ARG A 77 15.22 -1.41 14.24
N ASP A 78 14.15 -1.66 14.99
CA ASP A 78 14.13 -1.55 16.44
C ASP A 78 13.70 -2.87 17.08
N ASP A 79 13.53 -2.88 18.40
CA ASP A 79 13.08 -4.05 19.15
C ASP A 79 11.60 -4.41 18.88
N ASN A 80 10.82 -3.50 18.28
CA ASN A 80 9.41 -3.68 17.96
C ASN A 80 9.19 -4.16 16.52
N GLY A 81 10.16 -4.00 15.62
CA GLY A 81 10.11 -4.49 14.24
C GLY A 81 10.82 -3.58 13.24
N LEU A 82 10.36 -3.63 11.99
CA LEU A 82 10.85 -2.82 10.88
C LEU A 82 9.95 -1.60 10.69
N SER A 83 10.54 -0.42 10.64
CA SER A 83 9.87 0.83 10.29
C SER A 83 10.36 1.31 8.93
N TYR A 84 9.44 1.73 8.07
CA TYR A 84 9.75 2.19 6.71
C TYR A 84 9.28 3.62 6.47
N VAL A 85 10.11 4.39 5.78
CA VAL A 85 9.68 5.60 5.07
C VAL A 85 9.62 5.28 3.60
N LEU A 86 8.40 5.32 3.05
CA LEU A 86 8.12 4.97 1.66
C LEU A 86 7.90 6.23 0.81
N ASP A 87 8.22 6.11 -0.47
CA ASP A 87 7.80 7.06 -1.50
C ASP A 87 7.06 6.28 -2.60
N LEU A 88 6.31 6.99 -3.44
CA LEU A 88 5.61 6.41 -4.57
C LEU A 88 6.37 6.65 -5.86
N THR A 89 6.27 5.70 -6.78
CA THR A 89 6.96 5.77 -8.08
C THR A 89 6.00 5.60 -9.24
N GLY A 90 6.48 5.94 -10.44
CA GLY A 90 5.72 5.80 -11.69
C GLY A 90 4.51 6.73 -11.76
N ALA A 91 3.44 6.28 -12.41
CA ALA A 91 2.27 7.13 -12.65
C ALA A 91 1.50 7.49 -11.37
N CYS A 92 1.70 6.75 -10.27
CA CYS A 92 1.10 7.06 -8.97
C CYS A 92 1.53 8.44 -8.44
N LEU A 93 2.71 8.92 -8.84
CA LEU A 93 3.18 10.27 -8.55
C LEU A 93 2.48 11.32 -9.42
N SER A 94 2.21 10.99 -10.69
CA SER A 94 1.68 11.92 -11.69
C SER A 94 0.16 12.10 -11.64
N CYS A 95 -0.57 11.10 -11.15
CA CYS A 95 -2.02 11.19 -10.96
C CYS A 95 -2.43 11.75 -9.59
N GLY A 96 -1.45 11.99 -8.72
CA GLY A 96 -1.66 12.26 -7.30
C GLY A 96 -2.21 11.02 -6.61
N ALA A 97 -1.44 10.42 -5.71
CA ALA A 97 -1.92 9.27 -4.95
C ALA A 97 -3.21 9.63 -4.23
N ALA A 98 -4.28 8.85 -4.44
CA ALA A 98 -5.51 9.06 -3.69
C ALA A 98 -5.24 8.82 -2.19
N PRO A 99 -5.84 9.59 -1.27
CA PRO A 99 -5.64 9.40 0.18
C PRO A 99 -5.84 7.94 0.62
N GLY A 100 -6.87 7.28 0.09
CA GLY A 100 -7.16 5.87 0.39
C GLY A 100 -6.10 4.88 -0.13
N THR A 101 -5.32 5.24 -1.16
CA THR A 101 -4.19 4.42 -1.61
C THR A 101 -3.06 4.43 -0.59
N LEU A 102 -2.73 5.61 -0.05
CA LEU A 102 -1.68 5.74 0.97
C LEU A 102 -2.09 5.04 2.28
N GLU A 103 -3.33 5.28 2.72
CA GLU A 103 -3.90 4.61 3.89
C GLU A 103 -3.92 3.09 3.71
N GLY A 104 -4.32 2.61 2.54
CA GLY A 104 -4.35 1.19 2.24
C GLY A 104 -2.96 0.55 2.20
N ILE A 105 -1.95 1.21 1.61
CA ILE A 105 -0.55 0.73 1.66
C ILE A 105 -0.07 0.61 3.10
N LYS A 106 -0.31 1.64 3.91
CA LYS A 106 0.08 1.63 5.33
C LYS A 106 -0.59 0.46 6.05
N LYS A 107 -1.91 0.34 5.90
CA LYS A 107 -2.69 -0.70 6.57
C LYS A 107 -2.22 -2.11 6.17
N ASP A 108 -2.10 -2.39 4.88
CA ASP A 108 -1.73 -3.71 4.39
C ASP A 108 -0.31 -4.12 4.84
N LEU A 109 0.61 -3.16 4.96
CA LEU A 109 1.97 -3.42 5.44
C LEU A 109 2.04 -3.56 6.96
N GLU A 110 1.33 -2.71 7.71
CA GLU A 110 1.28 -2.80 9.19
C GLU A 110 0.45 -4.01 9.69
N GLU A 111 -0.21 -4.75 8.79
CA GLU A 111 -0.79 -6.07 9.09
C GLU A 111 0.27 -7.19 9.17
N ASP A 112 1.51 -6.96 8.71
CA ASP A 112 2.62 -7.91 8.86
C ASP A 112 3.30 -7.77 10.23
N ASP A 113 3.45 -8.88 10.95
CA ASP A 113 4.01 -8.93 12.31
C ASP A 113 5.47 -8.44 12.39
N GLU A 114 6.22 -8.40 11.28
CA GLU A 114 7.58 -7.88 11.25
C GLU A 114 7.64 -6.35 11.04
N ILE A 115 6.53 -5.70 10.68
CA ILE A 115 6.46 -4.26 10.40
C ILE A 115 5.86 -3.52 11.59
N ALA A 116 6.65 -2.64 12.19
CA ALA A 116 6.24 -1.82 13.32
C ALA A 116 5.55 -0.52 12.90
N SER A 117 6.00 0.13 11.81
CA SER A 117 5.36 1.34 11.30
C SER A 117 5.67 1.63 9.83
N VAL A 118 4.71 2.26 9.15
CA VAL A 118 4.89 2.77 7.78
C VAL A 118 4.55 4.27 7.72
N LYS A 119 5.51 5.03 7.20
CA LYS A 119 5.42 6.47 6.98
C LYS A 119 5.73 6.79 5.53
N PHE A 120 5.41 7.99 5.09
CA PHE A 120 5.66 8.44 3.73
C PHE A 120 6.63 9.63 3.69
N SER A 121 7.40 9.72 2.62
CA SER A 121 8.30 10.84 2.40
C SER A 121 7.52 12.14 2.23
N SER A 122 7.92 13.19 2.94
CA SER A 122 7.42 14.55 2.69
C SER A 122 7.70 15.05 1.27
N LYS A 123 8.68 14.47 0.55
CA LYS A 123 8.94 14.76 -0.87
C LYS A 123 7.75 14.42 -1.76
N LEU A 124 6.94 13.43 -1.37
CA LEU A 124 5.71 13.10 -2.08
C LEU A 124 4.78 14.31 -2.14
N LEU A 125 4.74 15.13 -1.09
CA LEU A 125 3.89 16.33 -1.05
C LEU A 125 4.33 17.39 -2.07
N ASP A 126 5.60 17.39 -2.49
CA ASP A 126 6.15 18.32 -3.48
C ASP A 126 5.68 18.03 -4.91
N THR A 127 5.05 16.87 -5.13
CA THR A 127 4.52 16.48 -6.43
C THR A 127 3.07 16.91 -6.63
N PHE A 128 2.41 17.38 -5.56
CA PHE A 128 1.05 17.91 -5.60
C PHE A 128 1.06 19.44 -5.63
N ASP A 129 0.01 20.01 -6.23
CA ASP A 129 -0.31 21.42 -6.04
C ASP A 129 -0.82 21.69 -4.61
N GLU A 130 -1.07 22.96 -4.30
CA GLU A 130 -1.49 23.40 -2.95
C GLU A 130 -2.76 22.68 -2.49
N LEU A 131 -3.77 22.59 -3.36
CA LEU A 131 -5.04 21.94 -3.04
C LEU A 131 -4.87 20.43 -2.84
N GLY A 132 -4.09 19.76 -3.70
CA GLY A 132 -3.79 18.33 -3.56
C GLY A 132 -3.03 18.03 -2.27
N ARG A 133 -2.07 18.88 -1.90
CA ARG A 133 -1.33 18.76 -0.63
C ARG A 133 -2.25 18.90 0.57
N GLU A 134 -3.08 19.94 0.61
CA GLU A 134 -4.06 20.13 1.68
C GLU A 134 -5.02 18.94 1.81
N PHE A 135 -5.50 18.43 0.68
CA PHE A 135 -6.39 17.27 0.66
C PHE A 135 -5.74 16.00 1.21
N ILE A 136 -4.50 15.72 0.81
CA ILE A 136 -3.76 14.54 1.28
C ILE A 136 -3.42 14.64 2.78
N LEU A 137 -3.04 15.82 3.26
CA LEU A 137 -2.78 16.03 4.69
C LEU A 137 -4.07 15.91 5.53
N ALA A 138 -5.21 16.34 4.99
CA ALA A 138 -6.49 16.27 5.70
C ALA A 138 -7.13 14.87 5.70
N HIS A 139 -6.94 14.10 4.62
CA HIS A 139 -7.69 12.86 4.38
C HIS A 139 -6.83 11.60 4.18
N GLY A 140 -5.50 11.73 4.13
CA GLY A 140 -4.59 10.61 3.90
C GLY A 140 -4.47 9.63 5.06
N ASN A 141 -4.73 10.08 6.29
CA ASN A 141 -4.60 9.29 7.52
C ASN A 141 -3.22 8.58 7.66
N VAL A 142 -2.17 9.22 7.13
CA VAL A 142 -0.79 8.73 7.12
C VAL A 142 0.16 9.82 7.61
N GLU A 143 1.33 9.41 8.11
CA GLU A 143 2.36 10.34 8.58
C GLU A 143 3.37 10.62 7.46
N PHE A 144 3.72 11.90 7.28
CA PHE A 144 4.76 12.37 6.37
C PHE A 144 5.98 12.85 7.15
N VAL A 145 7.19 12.39 6.79
CA VAL A 145 8.45 12.71 7.47
C VAL A 145 9.56 13.23 6.55
#